data_AF-A0A7J2KDG0-F1
#
_entry.id   AF-A0A7J2KDG0-F1
#
_cell.length_a   1.000
_cell.length_b   1.000
_cell.length_c   1.000
_cell.angle_alpha   90.00
_cell.angle_beta   90.00
_cell.angle_gamma   90.00
#
_symmetry.space_group_name_H-M   'P 1'
#
loop_
_entity.id
_entity.type
_entity.pdbx_description
1 polymer ?
#
loop_
_entity_poly.entity_id
_entity_poly.type
_entity_poly.pdbx_seq_one_letter_code
_entity_poly.pdbx_strand_id
1 'polypeptide(L)' 'IYSRGISLRSEKVNVAGIARALGGGGHTYSAGAPIDNADVDSIIEVISRYLEPLKPSQISQ' A
#
# COMPACT_ATOMS: atom_id res chain seq x y z
N ILE A 1 -7.04 -12.67 9.68
CA ILE A 1 -6.85 -13.19 8.31
C ILE A 1 -8.06 -12.75 7.52
N TYR A 2 -7.87 -12.01 6.41
CA TYR A 2 -8.98 -11.55 5.58
C TYR A 2 -9.41 -12.68 4.64
N SER A 3 -10.71 -12.96 4.53
CA SER A 3 -11.24 -13.95 3.59
C SER A 3 -11.10 -13.49 2.13
N ARG A 4 -11.13 -12.17 1.90
CA ARG A 4 -10.79 -11.51 0.63
C ARG A 4 -9.92 -10.29 0.91
N GLY A 5 -8.62 -10.46 0.80
CA GLY A 5 -7.64 -9.42 1.09
C GLY A 5 -6.43 -9.53 0.19
N ILE A 6 -5.67 -8.44 0.10
CA ILE A 6 -4.35 -8.45 -0.52
C ILE A 6 -3.28 -8.63 0.55
N SER A 7 -2.23 -9.37 0.21
CA SER A 7 -1.03 -9.50 1.01
C SER A 7 0.09 -8.71 0.37
N LEU A 8 0.69 -7.80 1.12
CA LEU A 8 1.78 -6.95 0.68
C LEU A 8 3.09 -7.38 1.34
N ARG A 9 4.13 -7.54 0.52
CA ARG A 9 5.48 -7.93 0.92
C ARG A 9 6.48 -7.11 0.13
N SER A 10 7.53 -6.64 0.79
CA SER A 10 8.64 -5.95 0.14
C SER A 10 9.90 -6.08 0.98
N GLU A 11 11.06 -6.10 0.35
CA GLU A 11 12.36 -6.02 1.04
C GLU A 11 12.86 -4.59 1.20
N LYS A 12 12.21 -3.62 0.53
CA LYS A 12 12.74 -2.24 0.39
C LYS A 12 11.71 -1.17 0.70
N VAL A 13 10.44 -1.40 0.36
CA VAL A 13 9.38 -0.40 0.47
C VAL A 13 8.57 -0.63 1.75
N ASN A 14 8.22 0.46 2.43
CA ASN A 14 7.30 0.42 3.56
C ASN A 14 5.86 0.13 3.09
N VAL A 15 5.49 -1.16 3.04
CA VAL A 15 4.16 -1.60 2.62
C VAL A 15 3.08 -1.43 3.71
N ALA A 16 3.46 -1.14 4.95
CA ALA A 16 2.49 -0.86 6.01
C ALA A 16 1.70 0.43 5.74
N GLY A 17 2.33 1.42 5.09
CA GLY A 17 1.64 2.66 4.68
C GLY A 17 0.55 2.38 3.66
N ILE A 18 0.88 1.58 2.63
CA ILE A 18 -0.06 1.14 1.59
C ILE A 18 -1.24 0.37 2.21
N ALA A 19 -0.94 -0.61 3.08
CA ALA A 19 -1.98 -1.39 3.73
C ALA A 19 -2.93 -0.53 4.56
N ARG A 20 -2.42 0.45 5.32
CA ARG A 20 -3.27 1.38 6.09
C ARG A 20 -4.14 2.26 5.20
N ALA A 21 -3.61 2.75 4.08
CA ALA A 21 -4.38 3.52 3.11
C ALA A 21 -5.55 2.72 2.51
N LEU A 22 -5.41 1.39 2.46
CA LEU A 22 -6.45 0.45 2.03
C LEU A 22 -7.32 -0.09 3.18
N GLY A 23 -7.25 0.51 4.38
CA GLY A 23 -8.04 0.09 5.55
C GLY A 23 -7.53 -1.17 6.27
N GLY A 24 -6.32 -1.60 5.93
CA GLY A 24 -5.62 -2.73 6.55
C GLY A 24 -4.56 -2.33 7.57
N GLY A 25 -3.56 -3.19 7.74
CA GLY A 25 -2.45 -2.96 8.67
C GLY A 25 -1.34 -4.00 8.56
N GLY A 26 -0.32 -3.87 9.43
CA GLY A 26 0.82 -4.78 9.50
C GLY A 26 2.14 -4.09 9.80
N HIS A 27 3.24 -4.76 9.46
CA HIS A 27 4.61 -4.32 9.68
C HIS A 27 5.21 -3.70 8.42
N THR A 28 6.27 -2.91 8.59
CA THR A 28 6.94 -2.13 7.53
C THR A 28 7.12 -2.91 6.23
N TYR A 29 7.51 -4.18 6.29
CA TYR A 29 7.82 -5.01 5.12
C TYR A 29 6.80 -6.14 4.86
N SER A 30 5.75 -6.22 5.68
CA SER A 30 4.78 -7.31 5.67
C SER A 30 3.44 -6.84 6.22
N ALA A 31 2.48 -6.60 5.34
CA ALA A 31 1.17 -6.07 5.69
C ALA A 31 0.06 -6.67 4.83
N GLY A 32 -1.20 -6.35 5.14
CA GLY A 32 -2.35 -6.78 4.34
C GLY A 32 -3.57 -5.89 4.58
N ALA A 33 -4.49 -5.92 3.64
CA ALA A 33 -5.72 -5.11 3.69
C ALA A 33 -6.92 -5.90 3.15
N PRO A 34 -8.13 -5.67 3.69
CA PRO A 34 -9.36 -6.21 3.11
C PRO A 34 -9.64 -5.52 1.77
N ILE A 35 -10.19 -6.25 0.80
CA ILE A 35 -10.59 -5.71 -0.51
C ILE A 35 -12.04 -6.04 -0.84
N ASP A 36 -12.87 -6.21 0.19
CA ASP A 36 -14.20 -6.78 0.05
C ASP A 36 -15.11 -6.05 -0.95
N ASN A 37 -14.89 -4.75 -1.18
CA ASN A 37 -15.60 -3.95 -2.17
C ASN A 37 -14.68 -2.95 -2.88
N ALA A 38 -13.38 -3.22 -2.90
CA ALA A 38 -12.41 -2.32 -3.49
C ALA A 38 -12.33 -2.57 -5.00
N ASP A 39 -12.49 -1.51 -5.78
CA ASP A 39 -12.22 -1.51 -7.20
C ASP A 39 -10.72 -1.65 -7.48
N VAL A 40 -10.36 -2.43 -8.50
CA VAL A 40 -8.95 -2.77 -8.80
C VAL A 40 -8.17 -1.51 -9.19
N ASP A 41 -8.78 -0.61 -9.96
CA ASP A 41 -8.12 0.62 -10.39
C ASP A 41 -7.83 1.54 -9.19
N SER A 42 -8.76 1.60 -8.25
CA SER A 42 -8.56 2.32 -6.97
C SER A 42 -7.40 1.74 -6.15
N ILE A 43 -7.24 0.41 -6.12
CA ILE A 43 -6.12 -0.25 -5.43
C ILE A 43 -4.79 0.11 -6.12
N ILE A 44 -4.75 0.05 -7.45
CA ILE A 44 -3.57 0.40 -8.26
C ILE A 44 -3.18 1.86 -8.04
N GLU A 45 -4.15 2.78 -7.99
CA GLU A 45 -3.89 4.19 -7.74
C GLU A 45 -3.24 4.40 -6.36
N VAL A 46 -3.78 3.77 -5.31
CA VAL A 46 -3.20 3.85 -3.96
C VAL A 46 -1.78 3.30 -3.95
N ILE A 47 -1.54 2.11 -4.52
CA ILE A 47 -0.20 1.52 -4.55
C ILE A 47 0.77 2.42 -5.33
N SER A 48 0.34 2.96 -6.47
CA SER A 48 1.15 3.84 -7.33
C SER A 48 1.63 5.07 -6.58
N ARG A 49 0.80 5.70 -5.74
CA ARG A 49 1.21 6.87 -4.93
C ARG A 49 2.38 6.59 -3.97
N TYR A 50 2.54 5.34 -3.54
CA TYR A 50 3.64 4.93 -2.65
C TYR A 50 4.86 4.36 -3.39
N LEU A 51 4.71 4.03 -4.68
CA LEU A 51 5.77 3.47 -5.52
C LEU A 51 6.30 4.45 -6.57
N GLU A 52 5.55 5.51 -6.90
CA GLU A 52 6.08 6.62 -7.67
C GLU A 52 7.38 7.07 -6.97
N PRO A 53 8.50 7.21 -7.71
CA PRO A 53 9.69 7.80 -7.11
C PRO A 53 9.22 9.10 -6.49
N LEU A 54 9.49 9.29 -5.17
CA LEU A 54 9.29 10.56 -4.50
C LEU A 54 9.73 11.63 -5.49
N LYS A 55 8.77 12.34 -6.09
CA LYS A 55 9.09 13.27 -7.16
C LYS A 55 10.16 14.19 -6.58
N PRO A 56 11.26 14.50 -7.30
CA PRO A 56 12.34 15.32 -6.74
C PRO A 56 11.84 16.61 -6.06
N SER A 57 10.67 17.10 -6.46
CA SER A 57 9.93 18.21 -5.83
C SER A 57 9.54 18.01 -4.36
N GLN A 58 9.66 16.81 -3.78
CA GLN A 58 9.41 16.52 -2.37
C GLN A 58 10.70 16.26 -1.57
N ILE A 59 11.87 16.39 -2.20
CA ILE A 59 13.20 16.19 -1.57
C ILE A 59 13.82 17.54 -1.15
N SER A 60 13.14 18.65 -1.43
CA SER A 60 13.55 19.99 -0.97
C SER A 60 12.37 20.71 -0.31
N GLN A 61 12.22 20.49 0.98
CA GLN A 61 11.74 21.48 1.95
C GLN A 61 12.62 21.41 3.20
#